data_AF-A0A524FA42-F1
#
_entry.id   AF-A0A524FA42-F1
#
_cell.length_a   1.000
_cell.length_b   1.000
_cell.length_c   1.000
_cell.angle_alpha   90.00
_cell.angle_beta   90.00
_cell.angle_gamma   90.00
#
_symmetry.space_group_name_H-M   'P 1'
#
loop_
_entity.id
_entity.type
_entity.pdbx_description
1 polymer ?
#
loop_
_entity_poly.entity_id
_entity_poly.type
_entity_poly.pdbx_seq_one_letter_code
_entity_poly.pdbx_strand_id
1 'polypeptide(L)'
;MNEVIIYFILGGIVFLFIFIILLYFGLKIRKALKKPEKREKPTSFKCMDGHIVKSKGELIIDNYLYRLGIEHEYEKTIRVHSNPIKYDWYLPKYEIYIEYWGYFGKEYEKRKEEKIKLYRKGKLNLISIEDIMLTDIYLNLKKELERYFELTITSKYCPNCGTELDKRFLY
;
A
#
# COMPACT_ATOMS: atom_id res chain seq x y z
N MET A 1 33.25 -59.96 -6.19
CA MET A 1 32.26 -59.08 -5.50
C MET A 1 30.97 -59.88 -5.39
N ASN A 2 30.46 -60.13 -4.19
CA ASN A 2 29.32 -61.04 -3.99
C ASN A 2 28.06 -60.48 -4.66
N GLU A 3 27.29 -61.32 -5.35
CA GLU A 3 26.03 -60.92 -5.99
C GLU A 3 25.09 -60.21 -5.01
N VAL A 4 25.09 -60.65 -3.75
CA VAL A 4 24.35 -60.04 -2.63
C VAL A 4 24.70 -58.54 -2.46
N ILE A 5 25.97 -58.16 -2.60
CA ILE A 5 26.41 -56.77 -2.47
C ILE A 5 25.89 -55.93 -3.65
N ILE A 6 25.85 -56.50 -4.86
CA ILE A 6 25.34 -55.83 -6.05
C ILE A 6 23.85 -55.55 -5.90
N TYR A 7 23.04 -56.53 -5.48
CA TYR A 7 21.62 -56.34 -5.24
C TYR A 7 21.32 -55.30 -4.15
N PHE A 8 22.16 -55.24 -3.09
CA PHE A 8 22.01 -54.26 -2.03
C PHE A 8 22.27 -52.83 -2.52
N ILE A 9 23.31 -52.63 -3.33
CA ILE A 9 23.62 -51.33 -3.95
C ILE A 9 22.52 -50.92 -4.92
N LEU A 10 22.07 -51.84 -5.79
CA LEU A 10 21.01 -51.58 -6.76
C LEU A 10 19.69 -51.20 -6.06
N GLY A 11 19.33 -51.94 -5.00
CA GLY A 11 18.16 -51.65 -4.16
C GLY A 11 18.26 -50.28 -3.47
N GLY A 12 19.45 -49.91 -2.98
CA GLY A 12 19.70 -48.58 -2.41
C GLY A 12 19.50 -47.45 -3.42
N ILE A 13 19.97 -47.63 -4.66
CA ILE A 13 19.80 -46.64 -5.75
C ILE A 13 18.31 -46.49 -6.10
N VAL A 14 17.59 -47.61 -6.25
CA VAL A 14 16.15 -47.60 -6.54
C VAL A 14 15.37 -46.93 -5.41
N PHE A 15 15.72 -47.22 -4.15
CA PHE A 15 15.11 -46.60 -2.98
C PHE A 15 15.33 -45.08 -2.95
N LEU A 16 16.55 -44.60 -3.23
CA LEU A 16 16.86 -43.18 -3.33
C LEU A 16 16.04 -42.49 -4.44
N PHE A 17 15.92 -43.13 -5.60
CA PHE A 17 15.12 -42.60 -6.70
C PHE A 17 13.64 -42.46 -6.32
N ILE A 18 13.07 -43.49 -5.70
CA ILE A 18 11.68 -43.47 -5.21
C ILE A 18 11.51 -42.39 -4.13
N PHE A 19 12.47 -42.26 -3.21
CA PHE A 19 12.43 -41.26 -2.15
C PHE A 19 12.44 -39.83 -2.70
N ILE A 20 13.29 -39.54 -3.69
CA ILE A 20 13.34 -38.23 -4.37
C ILE A 20 12.01 -37.92 -5.07
N ILE A 21 11.42 -38.92 -5.74
CA ILE A 21 10.11 -38.79 -6.40
C ILE A 21 9.02 -38.46 -5.36
N LEU A 22 8.99 -39.18 -4.24
CA LEU A 22 8.04 -38.92 -3.15
C LEU A 22 8.21 -37.51 -2.56
N LEU A 23 9.45 -37.05 -2.35
CA LEU A 23 9.73 -35.69 -1.91
C LEU A 23 9.23 -34.65 -2.91
N TYR A 24 9.48 -34.85 -4.21
CA TYR A 24 9.00 -33.96 -5.27
C TYR A 24 7.46 -33.86 -5.26
N PHE A 25 6.76 -34.99 -5.21
CA PHE A 25 5.30 -35.01 -5.14
C PHE A 25 4.77 -34.35 -3.85
N GLY A 26 5.40 -34.60 -2.70
CA GLY A 26 5.04 -33.96 -1.43
C GLY A 26 5.17 -32.43 -1.47
N LEU A 27 6.25 -31.91 -2.08
CA LEU A 27 6.45 -30.47 -2.27
C LEU A 27 5.42 -29.87 -3.25
N LYS A 28 5.08 -30.60 -4.32
CA LYS A 28 4.07 -30.18 -5.31
C LYS A 28 2.67 -30.13 -4.68
N ILE A 29 2.30 -31.13 -3.89
CA ILE A 29 1.04 -31.18 -3.13
C ILE A 29 0.99 -30.02 -2.12
N ARG A 30 2.06 -29.76 -1.38
CA ARG A 30 2.14 -28.61 -0.46
C ARG A 30 1.87 -27.27 -1.16
N LYS A 31 2.44 -27.06 -2.35
CA LYS A 31 2.17 -25.85 -3.15
C LYS A 31 0.72 -25.78 -3.63
N ALA A 32 0.14 -26.91 -4.04
CA ALA A 32 -1.25 -26.97 -4.52
C ALA A 32 -2.28 -26.81 -3.39
N LEU A 33 -1.99 -27.31 -2.19
CA LEU A 33 -2.85 -27.17 -1.00
C LEU A 33 -2.72 -25.81 -0.32
N LYS A 34 -1.79 -24.95 -0.77
CA LYS A 34 -1.65 -23.59 -0.26
C LYS A 34 -2.91 -22.82 -0.67
N LYS A 35 -3.88 -22.72 0.25
CA LYS A 35 -5.15 -22.01 0.00
C LYS A 35 -4.85 -20.58 -0.44
N PRO A 36 -5.59 -20.04 -1.42
CA PRO A 36 -5.52 -18.62 -1.71
C PRO A 36 -5.89 -17.85 -0.44
N GLU A 37 -5.08 -16.84 -0.13
CA GLU A 37 -5.30 -15.98 1.03
C GLU A 37 -6.70 -15.38 0.94
N LYS A 38 -7.52 -15.65 1.97
CA LYS A 38 -8.92 -15.25 2.00
C LYS A 38 -8.93 -13.73 2.16
N ARG A 39 -9.21 -12.99 1.08
CA ARG A 39 -9.34 -11.53 1.14
C ARG A 39 -10.48 -11.20 2.09
N GLU A 40 -10.17 -10.61 3.24
CA GLU A 40 -11.19 -10.08 4.14
C GLU A 40 -12.04 -9.07 3.37
N LYS A 41 -13.34 -8.98 3.72
CA LYS A 41 -14.20 -7.97 3.11
C LYS A 41 -13.56 -6.59 3.35
N PRO A 42 -13.45 -5.73 2.32
CA PRO A 42 -12.86 -4.42 2.50
C PRO A 42 -13.68 -3.67 3.54
N THR A 43 -13.02 -3.23 4.61
CA THR A 43 -13.63 -2.30 5.56
C THR A 43 -13.95 -1.01 4.82
N SER A 44 -15.07 -0.37 5.14
CA SER A 44 -15.46 0.91 4.55
C SER A 44 -15.64 1.95 5.63
N PHE A 45 -14.96 3.09 5.49
CA PHE A 45 -15.06 4.23 6.40
C PHE A 45 -15.57 5.45 5.62
N LYS A 46 -16.52 6.19 6.19
CA LYS A 46 -17.04 7.42 5.58
C LYS A 46 -16.26 8.62 6.10
N CYS A 47 -15.70 9.41 5.17
CA CYS A 47 -14.99 10.65 5.45
C CYS A 47 -15.96 11.83 5.65
N MET A 48 -15.44 12.95 6.15
CA MET A 48 -16.19 14.16 6.45
C MET A 48 -16.77 14.83 5.19
N ASP A 49 -16.07 14.74 4.06
CA ASP A 49 -16.51 15.24 2.75
C ASP A 49 -17.39 14.25 1.97
N GLY A 50 -17.55 13.03 2.49
CA GLY A 50 -18.38 11.99 1.90
C GLY A 50 -17.61 10.91 1.12
N HIS A 51 -16.27 10.98 1.02
CA HIS A 51 -15.49 9.87 0.46
C HIS A 51 -15.69 8.58 1.28
N ILE A 52 -15.60 7.42 0.61
CA ILE A 52 -15.66 6.09 1.24
C ILE A 52 -14.33 5.40 1.05
N VAL A 53 -13.56 5.31 2.12
CA VAL A 53 -12.18 4.82 2.11
C VAL A 53 -12.03 3.44 2.76
N LYS A 54 -10.89 2.77 2.53
CA LYS A 54 -10.71 1.33 2.82
C LYS A 54 -9.91 1.03 4.07
N SER A 55 -9.25 2.04 4.63
CA SER A 55 -8.42 1.90 5.82
C SER A 55 -8.59 3.08 6.78
N LYS A 56 -8.24 2.87 8.05
CA LYS A 56 -8.21 3.96 9.04
C LYS A 56 -7.14 5.00 8.70
N GLY A 57 -6.01 4.58 8.11
CA GLY A 57 -4.97 5.49 7.64
C GLY A 57 -5.50 6.41 6.55
N GLU A 58 -6.19 5.87 5.55
CA GLU A 58 -6.87 6.67 4.52
C GLU A 58 -7.88 7.64 5.13
N LEU A 59 -8.72 7.20 6.07
CA LEU A 59 -9.70 8.05 6.73
C LEU A 59 -9.06 9.27 7.41
N ILE A 60 -7.92 9.06 8.08
CA ILE A 60 -7.23 10.14 8.79
C ILE A 60 -6.62 11.14 7.79
N ILE A 61 -5.98 10.64 6.73
CA ILE A 61 -5.34 11.46 5.69
C ILE A 61 -6.39 12.30 4.94
N ASP A 62 -7.44 11.65 4.47
CA ASP A 62 -8.53 12.25 3.70
C ASP A 62 -9.25 13.35 4.50
N ASN A 63 -9.64 13.05 5.74
CA ASN A 63 -10.21 14.06 6.64
C ASN A 63 -9.24 15.20 6.98
N TYR A 64 -7.92 14.96 6.93
CA TYR A 64 -6.96 16.04 7.13
C TYR A 64 -6.87 16.96 5.90
N LEU A 65 -6.84 16.40 4.69
CA LEU A 65 -6.92 17.17 3.45
C LEU A 65 -8.19 18.04 3.41
N TYR A 66 -9.34 17.44 3.76
CA TYR A 66 -10.61 18.16 3.86
C TYR A 66 -10.54 19.33 4.86
N ARG A 67 -10.01 19.11 6.06
CA ARG A 67 -9.87 20.16 7.09
C ARG A 67 -8.89 21.27 6.69
N LEU A 68 -7.88 20.98 5.88
CA LEU A 68 -7.02 21.99 5.29
C LEU A 68 -7.71 22.80 4.18
N GLY A 69 -8.96 22.47 3.83
CA GLY A 69 -9.68 23.08 2.71
C GLY A 69 -9.06 22.72 1.36
N ILE A 70 -8.31 21.62 1.28
CA ILE A 70 -7.67 21.17 0.06
C ILE A 70 -8.66 20.30 -0.71
N GLU A 71 -9.10 20.79 -1.87
CA GLU A 71 -9.87 19.99 -2.82
C GLU A 71 -9.04 18.81 -3.30
N HIS A 72 -9.62 17.62 -3.22
CA HIS A 72 -8.95 16.38 -3.58
C HIS A 72 -9.94 15.36 -4.16
N GLU A 73 -9.44 14.54 -5.07
CA GLU A 73 -10.17 13.43 -5.67
C GLU A 73 -9.68 12.11 -5.07
N TYR A 74 -10.59 11.23 -4.66
CA TYR A 74 -10.26 9.90 -4.16
C TYR A 74 -10.35 8.82 -5.26
N GLU A 75 -9.34 7.94 -5.33
CA GLU A 75 -9.32 6.69 -6.09
C GLU A 75 -9.77 6.75 -7.57
N LYS A 76 -9.09 7.51 -8.44
CA LYS A 76 -9.28 7.38 -9.91
C LYS A 76 -8.10 6.72 -10.61
N THR A 77 -8.33 6.34 -11.86
CA THR A 77 -7.32 5.72 -12.73
C THR A 77 -6.93 6.65 -13.86
N ILE A 78 -5.63 6.88 -14.01
CA ILE A 78 -5.03 7.61 -15.13
C ILE A 78 -4.21 6.66 -16.00
N ARG A 79 -3.82 7.11 -17.19
CA ARG A 79 -2.91 6.37 -18.09
C ARG A 79 -1.60 7.12 -18.25
N VAL A 80 -0.49 6.47 -17.88
CA VAL A 80 0.87 6.97 -18.10
C VAL A 80 1.57 6.08 -19.12
N HIS A 81 1.79 6.61 -20.33
CA HIS A 81 2.34 5.85 -21.46
C HIS A 81 1.62 4.50 -21.66
N SER A 82 0.28 4.54 -21.73
CA SER A 82 -0.61 3.38 -21.86
C SER A 82 -0.66 2.43 -20.65
N ASN A 83 0.09 2.68 -19.57
CA ASN A 83 -0.02 1.91 -18.34
C ASN A 83 -1.06 2.55 -17.42
N PRO A 84 -2.10 1.82 -16.98
CA PRO A 84 -3.06 2.34 -16.02
C PRO A 84 -2.41 2.45 -14.63
N ILE A 85 -2.60 3.59 -13.98
CA ILE A 85 -2.23 3.80 -12.58
C ILE A 85 -3.48 4.26 -11.85
N LYS A 86 -3.84 3.55 -10.79
CA LYS A 86 -4.85 4.01 -9.84
C LYS A 86 -4.15 4.75 -8.70
N TYR A 87 -4.49 6.00 -8.46
CA TYR A 87 -3.92 6.78 -7.35
C TYR A 87 -4.83 6.72 -6.11
N ASP A 88 -4.31 7.09 -4.93
CA ASP A 88 -5.14 7.19 -3.72
C ASP A 88 -5.82 8.55 -3.65
N TRP A 89 -5.05 9.64 -3.74
CA TRP A 89 -5.58 10.99 -3.91
C TRP A 89 -4.90 11.77 -5.02
N TYR A 90 -5.64 12.71 -5.61
CA TYR A 90 -5.13 13.74 -6.52
C TYR A 90 -5.61 15.11 -6.07
N LEU A 91 -4.70 16.08 -6.02
CA LEU A 91 -4.98 17.48 -5.68
C LEU A 91 -5.01 18.30 -6.99
N PRO A 92 -6.19 18.58 -7.59
CA PRO A 92 -6.26 19.14 -8.93
C PRO A 92 -5.61 20.51 -9.05
N LYS A 93 -5.81 21.36 -8.04
CA LYS A 93 -5.26 22.73 -7.99
C LYS A 93 -3.74 22.77 -8.05
N TYR A 94 -3.06 21.75 -7.54
CA TYR A 94 -1.60 21.71 -7.41
C TYR A 94 -0.96 20.68 -8.34
N GLU A 95 -1.77 19.89 -9.05
CA GLU A 95 -1.33 18.78 -9.89
C GLU A 95 -0.46 17.76 -9.13
N ILE A 96 -0.82 17.45 -7.89
CA ILE A 96 -0.09 16.54 -6.98
C ILE A 96 -0.88 15.27 -6.76
N TYR A 97 -0.21 14.13 -6.88
CA TYR A 97 -0.73 12.82 -6.47
C TYR A 97 -0.22 12.49 -5.08
N ILE A 98 -1.06 11.83 -4.28
CA ILE A 98 -0.71 11.33 -2.96
C ILE A 98 -0.97 9.82 -2.92
N GLU A 99 -0.02 9.09 -2.37
CA GLU A 99 -0.09 7.64 -2.16
C GLU A 99 0.17 7.32 -0.69
N TYR A 100 -0.66 6.46 -0.10
CA TYR A 100 -0.46 5.96 1.26
C TYR A 100 0.05 4.52 1.24
N TRP A 101 1.29 4.33 1.71
CA TRP A 101 1.96 3.06 1.74
C TRP A 101 1.75 2.33 3.08
N GLY A 102 0.49 2.01 3.40
CA GLY A 102 0.09 1.42 4.70
C GLY A 102 0.24 -0.09 4.85
N TYR A 103 0.87 -0.79 3.91
CA TYR A 103 1.05 -2.24 3.94
C TYR A 103 2.52 -2.62 3.78
N PHE A 104 2.88 -3.83 4.18
CA PHE A 104 4.26 -4.31 4.13
C PHE A 104 4.33 -5.70 3.47
N GLY A 105 5.43 -5.97 2.78
CA GLY A 105 5.74 -7.30 2.23
C GLY A 105 6.41 -7.25 0.86
N LYS A 106 7.16 -8.29 0.51
CA LYS A 106 8.02 -8.30 -0.70
C LYS A 106 7.27 -8.01 -2.00
N GLU A 107 6.08 -8.61 -2.19
CA GLU A 107 5.26 -8.36 -3.38
C GLU A 107 4.63 -6.97 -3.38
N TYR A 108 4.33 -6.43 -2.19
CA TYR A 108 3.81 -5.08 -2.03
C TYR A 108 4.88 -4.04 -2.35
N GLU A 109 6.09 -4.19 -1.81
CA GLU A 109 7.23 -3.32 -2.12
C GLU A 109 7.55 -3.30 -3.61
N LYS A 110 7.52 -4.46 -4.26
CA LYS A 110 7.71 -4.54 -5.72
C LYS A 110 6.67 -3.72 -6.48
N ARG A 111 5.38 -3.83 -6.10
CA ARG A 111 4.29 -3.05 -6.72
C ARG A 111 4.42 -1.55 -6.43
N LYS A 112 4.82 -1.18 -5.21
CA LYS A 112 5.11 0.20 -4.81
C LYS A 112 6.22 0.79 -5.67
N GLU A 113 7.35 0.09 -5.82
CA GLU A 113 8.46 0.51 -6.68
C GLU A 113 8.04 0.67 -8.15
N GLU A 114 7.29 -0.29 -8.70
CA GLU A 114 6.74 -0.22 -10.06
C GLU A 114 5.85 1.02 -10.24
N LYS A 115 4.97 1.29 -9.27
CA LYS A 115 4.08 2.45 -9.27
C LYS A 115 4.84 3.77 -9.19
N ILE A 116 5.84 3.87 -8.31
CA ILE A 116 6.74 5.04 -8.20
C ILE A 116 7.50 5.28 -9.51
N LYS A 117 8.00 4.20 -10.16
CA LYS A 117 8.67 4.30 -11.47
C LYS A 117 7.72 4.87 -12.54
N LEU A 118 6.46 4.48 -12.53
CA LEU A 118 5.47 5.02 -13.47
C LEU A 118 5.20 6.51 -13.22
N TYR A 119 5.05 6.95 -11.97
CA TYR A 119 4.93 8.38 -11.63
C TYR A 119 6.14 9.18 -12.14
N ARG A 120 7.36 8.68 -11.90
CA ARG A 120 8.60 9.31 -12.39
C ARG A 120 8.65 9.37 -13.92
N LYS A 121 8.26 8.29 -14.60
CA LYS A 121 8.22 8.23 -16.07
C LYS A 121 7.23 9.27 -16.64
N GLY A 122 6.08 9.42 -15.99
CA GLY A 122 5.07 10.42 -16.35
C GLY A 122 5.41 11.86 -15.93
N LYS A 123 6.53 12.10 -15.23
CA LYS A 123 6.89 13.40 -14.63
C LYS A 123 5.78 13.99 -13.75
N LEU A 124 5.09 13.13 -13.01
CA LEU A 124 3.99 13.51 -12.13
C LEU A 124 4.51 13.81 -10.72
N ASN A 125 3.97 14.85 -10.08
CA ASN A 125 4.29 15.18 -8.69
C ASN A 125 3.67 14.13 -7.76
N LEU A 126 4.49 13.50 -6.92
CA LEU A 126 4.06 12.43 -6.03
C LEU A 126 4.51 12.74 -4.60
N ILE A 127 3.55 12.78 -3.68
CA ILE A 127 3.78 12.68 -2.24
C ILE A 127 3.55 11.22 -1.82
N SER A 128 4.55 10.65 -1.15
CA SER A 128 4.48 9.29 -0.60
C SER A 128 4.33 9.37 0.91
N ILE A 129 3.20 8.89 1.43
CA ILE A 129 2.93 8.81 2.87
C ILE A 129 3.25 7.39 3.32
N GLU A 130 4.33 7.21 4.08
CA GLU A 130 4.67 5.93 4.70
C GLU A 130 3.82 5.70 5.96
N ASP A 131 3.59 4.44 6.34
CA ASP A 131 2.82 4.12 7.55
C ASP A 131 3.35 4.79 8.82
N ILE A 132 4.68 4.88 8.95
CA ILE A 132 5.34 5.55 10.08
C ILE A 132 4.96 7.03 10.20
N MET A 133 4.57 7.68 9.10
CA MET A 133 4.15 9.09 9.11
C MET A 133 2.81 9.27 9.83
N LEU A 134 2.00 8.22 10.02
CA LEU A 134 0.75 8.29 10.77
C LEU A 134 0.94 8.58 12.26
N THR A 135 2.15 8.39 12.80
CA THR A 135 2.49 8.76 14.18
C THR A 135 2.19 10.22 14.48
N ASP A 136 2.45 11.11 13.52
CA ASP A 136 2.00 12.51 13.52
C ASP A 136 1.73 12.94 12.07
N ILE A 137 0.61 12.45 11.53
CA ILE A 137 0.23 12.74 10.14
C ILE A 137 0.01 14.23 9.89
N TYR A 138 -0.40 14.98 10.91
CA TYR A 138 -0.65 16.41 10.79
C TYR A 138 0.63 17.17 10.50
N LEU A 139 1.70 16.89 11.25
CA LEU A 139 3.00 17.49 10.99
C LEU A 139 3.64 16.94 9.71
N ASN A 140 3.60 15.62 9.51
CA ASN A 140 4.32 14.95 8.44
C ASN A 140 3.72 15.27 7.07
N LEU A 141 2.39 15.22 6.90
CA LEU A 141 1.76 15.57 5.64
C LEU A 141 1.88 17.07 5.36
N LYS A 142 1.76 17.91 6.38
CA LYS A 142 1.98 19.37 6.24
C LYS A 142 3.35 19.67 5.63
N LYS A 143 4.42 19.08 6.18
CA LYS A 143 5.79 19.25 5.66
C LYS A 143 5.92 18.81 4.20
N GLU A 144 5.30 17.71 3.81
CA GLU A 144 5.35 17.25 2.42
C GLU A 144 4.60 18.18 1.46
N LEU A 145 3.44 18.70 1.86
CA LEU A 145 2.67 19.67 1.08
C LEU A 145 3.42 21.00 0.92
N GLU A 146 4.09 21.47 1.98
CA GLU A 146 4.86 22.73 1.98
C GLU A 146 6.06 22.72 1.02
N ARG A 147 6.48 21.55 0.53
CA ARG A 147 7.49 21.45 -0.54
C ARG A 147 6.97 21.94 -1.89
N TYR A 148 5.65 22.05 -2.05
CA TYR A 148 4.99 22.40 -3.31
C TYR A 148 4.27 23.75 -3.24
N PHE A 149 3.66 24.09 -2.11
CA PHE A 149 2.93 25.33 -1.93
C PHE A 149 2.83 25.74 -0.46
N GLU A 150 2.70 27.04 -0.20
CA GLU A 150 2.51 27.54 1.16
C GLU A 150 1.11 27.21 1.68
N LEU A 151 1.04 26.55 2.84
CA LEU A 151 -0.22 26.23 3.50
C LEU A 151 -0.71 27.41 4.33
N THR A 152 -1.75 28.09 3.85
CA THR A 152 -2.48 29.07 4.66
C THR A 152 -3.45 28.34 5.58
N ILE A 153 -3.07 28.14 6.85
CA ILE A 153 -4.00 27.59 7.85
C ILE A 153 -5.02 28.68 8.21
N THR A 154 -6.19 28.60 7.60
CA THR A 154 -7.29 29.54 7.87
C THR A 154 -8.08 29.18 9.14
N SER A 155 -8.04 27.91 9.54
CA SER A 155 -8.83 27.35 10.64
C SER A 155 -8.11 26.16 11.30
N LYS A 156 -8.29 25.97 12.62
CA LYS A 156 -7.92 24.73 13.32
C LYS A 156 -9.19 24.02 13.75
N TYR A 157 -9.13 22.71 13.96
CA TYR A 157 -10.30 21.91 14.32
C TYR A 157 -10.02 21.09 15.57
N CYS A 158 -11.05 20.88 16.38
CA CYS A 158 -10.97 20.01 17.55
C CYS A 158 -10.69 18.57 17.10
N PRO A 159 -9.62 17.90 17.58
CA PRO A 159 -9.31 16.52 17.21
C PRO A 159 -10.39 15.51 17.64
N ASN A 160 -11.19 15.84 18.65
CA ASN A 160 -12.19 14.94 19.22
C ASN A 160 -13.54 15.00 18.48
N CYS A 161 -14.05 16.22 18.24
CA CYS A 161 -15.39 16.41 17.67
C CYS A 161 -15.40 17.04 16.28
N GLY A 162 -14.25 17.47 15.75
CA GLY A 162 -14.14 18.02 14.40
C GLY A 162 -14.74 19.42 14.21
N THR A 163 -15.23 20.08 15.26
CA THR A 163 -15.68 21.47 15.17
C THR A 163 -14.51 22.42 14.99
N GLU A 164 -14.72 23.47 14.19
CA GLU A 164 -13.76 24.56 14.00
C GLU A 164 -13.47 25.24 15.35
N LEU A 165 -12.19 25.42 15.64
CA LEU A 165 -11.69 26.13 16.82
C LEU A 165 -11.71 27.63 16.54
N ASP A 166 -11.96 28.40 17.59
CA ASP A 166 -11.96 29.84 17.46
C ASP A 166 -10.58 30.41 17.08
N LYS A 167 -10.56 31.66 16.62
CA LYS A 167 -9.34 32.33 16.12
C LYS A 167 -8.21 32.42 17.15
N ARG A 168 -8.49 32.29 18.46
CA ARG A 168 -7.47 32.28 19.53
C ARG A 168 -6.63 31.02 19.52
N PHE A 169 -7.02 29.99 18.79
CA PHE A 169 -6.21 28.80 18.63
C PHE A 169 -5.30 28.87 17.39
N LEU A 170 -5.35 29.95 16.59
CA LEU A 170 -4.62 30.06 15.32
C LEU A 170 -3.15 30.52 15.46
N TYR A 171 -2.70 30.91 16.66
CA TYR A 171 -1.32 31.30 16.94
C TYR A 171 -0.52 30.21 17.65
#